data_AF-A0AAW2IZX1-F1
#
_entry.id   AF-A0AAW2IZX1-F1
#
_cell.length_a   1.000
_cell.length_b   1.000
_cell.length_c   1.000
_cell.angle_alpha   90.00
_cell.angle_beta   90.00
_cell.angle_gamma   90.00
#
_symmetry.space_group_name_H-M   'P 1'
#
loop_
_entity.id
_entity.type
_entity.pdbx_description
1 polymer ?
#
loop_
_entity_poly.entity_id
_entity_poly.type
_entity_poly.pdbx_seq_one_letter_code
_entity_poly.pdbx_strand_id
1 'polypeptide(L)'
;MLAGLSDLTSDPRSEVRNCALEVLFDLLNERGNKFSSSFWENIFHRVLFPIFDHVRQAGKESSISSGDEWLRKSSVHALQLLCNLFNTFYKDVSFMLPPLLSLLLDCAKKTDQTVVSISLGALVHLIEVGGHHFGDQDWDTLLKSIKDASYTTQPLELLNDLGFENDKHHNILSGDLEIASIKTIVNGNALNENQETSRGADVEDSAGMASPSGRATKPTDGGGLQRSQTLGQRIMGNMFMRTFTSKPKNLSSDVIAPSSPSKTTDATTEPDTREEEESPMLATIRSKCMTQLLLLGVIDGIQKKYWDKLKAQQKITMMETLFSVLDFAASYNSYTNLRSRMHQIPDERPPLNLLRQELSGTCIYLDILQKATAAVNSREEDTVKEEKLEGLAEQKLVYFCEKVLRDTSDFQSNTEETTNMVVHRVLELRAPVVVKVLKSMCQMNPHIFKIHLKELYPPITKLVCCDQMEIRSALADLFTMQLSKLLP
;
A
#
# COMPACT_ATOMS: atom_id res chain seq x y z
N MET A 1 -29.98 1.37 -32.67
CA MET A 1 -29.80 2.68 -31.99
C MET A 1 -28.70 2.61 -30.95
N LEU A 2 -28.84 1.83 -29.86
CA LEU A 2 -27.79 1.68 -28.83
C LEU A 2 -26.41 1.30 -29.39
N ALA A 3 -26.35 0.33 -30.30
CA ALA A 3 -25.08 -0.05 -30.96
C ALA A 3 -24.46 1.11 -31.75
N GLY A 4 -25.26 1.88 -32.49
CA GLY A 4 -24.76 3.05 -33.23
C GLY A 4 -24.26 4.17 -32.32
N LEU A 5 -24.87 4.37 -31.14
CA LEU A 5 -24.34 5.30 -30.13
C LEU A 5 -23.04 4.78 -29.52
N SER A 6 -22.94 3.47 -29.27
CA SER A 6 -21.72 2.81 -28.82
C SER A 6 -20.57 3.03 -29.80
N ASP A 7 -20.80 2.87 -31.11
CA ASP A 7 -19.77 3.08 -32.13
C ASP A 7 -19.25 4.54 -32.12
N LEU A 8 -20.14 5.50 -31.85
CA LEU A 8 -19.78 6.92 -31.73
C LEU A 8 -18.96 7.24 -30.46
N THR A 9 -18.92 6.34 -29.46
CA THR A 9 -18.05 6.52 -28.28
C THR A 9 -16.56 6.37 -28.59
N SER A 10 -16.24 5.89 -29.80
CA SER A 10 -14.88 5.78 -30.33
C SER A 10 -14.54 6.85 -31.40
N ASP A 11 -15.41 7.84 -31.65
CA ASP A 11 -15.16 8.93 -32.61
C ASP A 11 -13.90 9.74 -32.22
N PRO A 12 -13.02 10.16 -33.14
CA PRO A 12 -11.81 10.91 -32.77
C PRO A 12 -12.07 12.24 -32.05
N ARG A 13 -13.27 12.82 -32.16
CA ARG A 13 -13.62 14.11 -31.55
C ARG A 13 -14.16 13.91 -30.14
N SER A 14 -13.55 14.57 -29.17
CA SER A 14 -13.93 14.43 -27.76
C SER A 14 -15.36 14.85 -27.42
N GLU A 15 -15.86 15.90 -28.07
CA GLU A 15 -17.23 16.39 -27.92
C GLU A 15 -18.25 15.36 -28.39
N VAL A 16 -18.00 14.73 -29.54
CA VAL A 16 -18.90 13.72 -30.12
C VAL A 16 -18.96 12.48 -29.24
N ARG A 17 -17.81 12.00 -28.77
CA ARG A 17 -17.77 10.85 -27.85
C ARG A 17 -18.46 11.11 -26.53
N ASN A 18 -18.16 12.24 -25.90
CA ASN A 18 -18.77 12.57 -24.60
C ASN A 18 -20.27 12.76 -24.77
N CYS A 19 -20.72 13.43 -25.83
CA CYS A 19 -22.15 13.55 -26.15
C CYS A 19 -22.80 12.17 -26.40
N ALA A 20 -22.15 11.30 -27.18
CA ALA A 20 -22.64 9.94 -27.43
C ALA A 20 -22.74 9.11 -26.14
N LEU A 21 -21.75 9.23 -25.24
CA LEU A 21 -21.76 8.58 -23.92
C LEU A 21 -22.93 9.08 -23.07
N GLU A 22 -23.08 10.40 -22.92
CA GLU A 22 -24.18 10.98 -22.14
C GLU A 22 -25.55 10.55 -22.70
N VAL A 23 -25.77 10.71 -24.00
CA VAL A 23 -27.03 10.30 -24.65
C VAL A 23 -27.28 8.80 -24.50
N LEU A 24 -26.24 7.97 -24.60
CA LEU A 24 -26.36 6.53 -24.40
C LEU A 24 -26.81 6.21 -22.97
N PHE A 25 -26.13 6.75 -21.97
CA PHE A 25 -26.43 6.49 -20.56
C PHE A 25 -27.76 7.12 -20.12
N ASP A 26 -28.11 8.30 -20.62
CA ASP A 26 -29.42 8.94 -20.39
C ASP A 26 -30.56 8.09 -20.92
N LEU A 27 -30.42 7.53 -22.13
CA LEU A 27 -31.45 6.66 -22.70
C LEU A 27 -31.60 5.35 -21.90
N LEU A 28 -30.49 4.79 -21.42
CA LEU A 28 -30.51 3.63 -20.53
C LEU A 28 -31.17 3.97 -19.18
N ASN A 29 -30.90 5.14 -18.61
CA ASN A 29 -31.55 5.61 -17.39
C ASN A 29 -33.05 5.86 -17.58
N GLU A 30 -33.47 6.45 -18.70
CA GLU A 30 -34.88 6.78 -18.95
C GLU A 30 -35.73 5.53 -19.23
N ARG A 31 -35.16 4.52 -19.88
CA ARG A 31 -35.90 3.33 -20.36
C ARG A 31 -35.62 2.06 -19.56
N GLY A 32 -34.57 2.05 -18.74
CA GLY A 32 -34.04 0.87 -18.07
C GLY A 32 -35.05 0.09 -17.21
N ASN A 33 -36.02 0.77 -16.60
CA ASN A 33 -37.07 0.14 -15.80
C ASN A 33 -37.98 -0.82 -16.60
N LYS A 34 -37.95 -0.76 -17.94
CA LYS A 34 -38.76 -1.62 -18.83
C LYS A 34 -37.97 -2.81 -19.37
N PHE A 35 -36.69 -2.93 -19.04
CA PHE A 35 -35.80 -3.94 -19.62
C PHE A 35 -35.88 -5.24 -18.83
N SER A 36 -35.85 -6.37 -19.53
CA SER A 36 -35.68 -7.68 -18.89
C SER A 36 -34.23 -7.90 -18.48
N SER A 37 -33.98 -8.80 -17.53
CA SER A 37 -32.60 -9.18 -17.14
C SER A 37 -31.77 -9.67 -18.32
N SER A 38 -32.35 -10.49 -19.21
CA SER A 38 -31.67 -10.94 -20.44
C SER A 38 -31.33 -9.80 -21.41
N PHE A 39 -32.13 -8.74 -21.43
CA PHE A 39 -31.84 -7.57 -22.25
C PHE A 39 -30.75 -6.71 -21.62
N TRP A 40 -30.77 -6.54 -20.29
CA TRP A 40 -29.67 -5.91 -19.55
C TRP A 40 -28.34 -6.62 -19.78
N GLU A 41 -28.31 -7.95 -19.68
CA GLU A 41 -27.12 -8.75 -19.95
C GLU A 41 -26.55 -8.45 -21.35
N ASN A 42 -27.42 -8.42 -22.36
CA ASN A 42 -27.02 -8.06 -23.74
C ASN A 42 -26.51 -6.62 -23.85
N ILE A 43 -27.13 -5.65 -23.15
CA ILE A 43 -26.66 -4.26 -23.12
C ILE A 43 -25.25 -4.20 -22.52
N PHE A 44 -25.03 -4.82 -21.37
CA PHE A 44 -23.70 -4.80 -20.74
C PHE A 44 -22.63 -5.44 -21.63
N HIS A 45 -22.88 -6.64 -22.15
CA HIS A 45 -21.87 -7.37 -22.91
C HIS A 45 -21.64 -6.85 -24.34
N ARG A 46 -22.69 -6.38 -25.02
CA ARG A 46 -22.61 -6.01 -26.45
C ARG A 46 -22.51 -4.51 -26.69
N VAL A 47 -22.86 -3.68 -25.70
CA VAL A 47 -22.88 -2.23 -25.82
C VAL A 47 -21.92 -1.59 -24.83
N LEU A 48 -22.06 -1.86 -23.53
CA LEU A 48 -21.32 -1.12 -22.50
C LEU A 48 -19.86 -1.56 -22.35
N PHE A 49 -19.59 -2.85 -22.15
CA PHE A 49 -18.23 -3.34 -21.96
C PHE A 49 -17.30 -3.10 -23.16
N PRO A 50 -17.75 -3.23 -24.43
CA PRO A 50 -16.91 -2.94 -25.59
C PRO A 50 -16.37 -1.51 -25.64
N ILE A 51 -17.06 -0.52 -25.04
CA ILE A 51 -16.59 0.88 -24.94
C ILE A 51 -15.20 0.94 -24.27
N PHE A 52 -14.89 -0.03 -23.40
CA PHE A 52 -13.66 -0.07 -22.61
C PHE A 52 -12.58 -0.98 -23.20
N ASP A 53 -12.74 -1.53 -24.40
CA ASP A 53 -11.75 -2.45 -24.98
C ASP A 53 -10.38 -1.81 -25.16
N HIS A 54 -10.30 -0.52 -25.47
CA HIS A 54 -9.04 0.24 -25.50
C HIS A 54 -8.36 0.29 -24.12
N VAL A 55 -9.13 0.52 -23.06
CA VAL A 55 -8.63 0.52 -21.67
C VAL A 55 -8.10 -0.87 -21.28
N ARG A 56 -8.76 -1.93 -21.77
CA ARG A 56 -8.34 -3.33 -21.55
C ARG A 56 -7.09 -3.71 -22.35
N GLN A 57 -6.86 -3.05 -23.49
CA GLN A 57 -5.70 -3.31 -24.37
C GLN A 57 -4.49 -2.44 -24.03
N ALA A 58 -4.69 -1.34 -23.30
CA ALA A 58 -3.63 -0.48 -22.80
C ALA A 58 -2.52 -1.29 -22.10
N GLY A 59 -1.27 -0.99 -22.48
CA GLY A 59 -0.06 -1.66 -21.99
C GLY A 59 0.35 -2.96 -22.71
N LYS A 60 -0.32 -3.38 -23.80
CA LYS A 60 0.07 -4.55 -24.61
C LYS A 60 0.94 -4.23 -25.84
N GLU A 61 1.00 -2.98 -26.30
CA GLU A 61 1.81 -2.59 -27.46
C GLU A 61 2.65 -1.35 -27.13
N SER A 62 3.95 -1.40 -27.47
CA SER A 62 4.98 -0.40 -27.19
C SER A 62 4.91 0.83 -28.11
N SER A 63 3.72 1.24 -28.52
CA SER A 63 3.48 2.37 -29.43
C SER A 63 2.82 3.53 -28.67
N ILE A 64 3.60 4.19 -27.82
CA ILE A 64 3.17 5.41 -27.14
C ILE A 64 3.02 6.51 -28.21
N SER A 65 1.78 6.78 -28.60
CA SER A 65 1.40 7.93 -29.41
C SER A 65 0.68 8.95 -28.52
N SER A 66 0.84 10.24 -28.82
CA SER A 66 0.13 11.36 -28.16
C SER A 66 -1.41 11.27 -28.25
N GLY A 67 -1.96 10.28 -28.94
CA GLY A 67 -3.38 9.94 -29.00
C GLY A 67 -3.99 9.40 -27.70
N ASP A 68 -3.20 9.08 -26.65
CA ASP A 68 -3.76 8.43 -25.45
C ASP A 68 -4.33 9.41 -24.40
N GLU A 69 -4.00 10.70 -24.43
CA GLU A 69 -4.45 11.63 -23.37
C GLU A 69 -5.95 11.94 -23.38
N TRP A 70 -6.54 12.03 -24.57
CA TRP A 70 -7.96 12.31 -24.73
C TRP A 70 -8.85 11.08 -24.47
N LEU A 71 -8.31 9.87 -24.66
CA LEU A 71 -8.98 8.62 -24.30
C LEU A 71 -9.04 8.43 -22.79
N ARG A 72 -8.01 8.87 -22.06
CA ARG A 72 -7.93 8.79 -20.59
C ARG A 72 -9.08 9.52 -19.87
N LYS A 73 -9.37 10.78 -20.24
CA LYS A 73 -10.43 11.57 -19.57
C LYS A 73 -11.83 11.01 -19.81
N SER A 74 -12.17 10.63 -21.03
CA SER A 74 -13.49 10.07 -21.30
C SER A 74 -13.65 8.65 -20.76
N SER A 75 -12.56 7.88 -20.59
CA SER A 75 -12.61 6.57 -19.94
C SER A 75 -12.99 6.68 -18.46
N VAL A 76 -12.47 7.69 -17.75
CA VAL A 76 -12.91 8.01 -16.37
C VAL A 76 -14.40 8.28 -16.34
N HIS A 77 -14.87 9.19 -17.20
CA HIS A 77 -16.26 9.59 -17.25
C HIS A 77 -17.18 8.41 -17.60
N ALA A 78 -16.83 7.63 -18.62
CA ALA A 78 -17.57 6.45 -19.03
C ALA A 78 -17.65 5.38 -17.93
N LEU A 79 -16.56 5.13 -17.19
CA LEU A 79 -16.57 4.18 -16.06
C LEU A 79 -17.43 4.69 -14.89
N GLN A 80 -17.42 6.00 -14.62
CA GLN A 80 -18.30 6.60 -13.62
C GLN A 80 -19.77 6.46 -14.03
N LEU A 81 -20.11 6.76 -15.29
CA LEU A 81 -21.46 6.55 -15.83
C LEU A 81 -21.88 5.07 -15.75
N LEU A 82 -20.98 4.13 -16.06
CA LEU A 82 -21.22 2.69 -15.93
C LEU A 82 -21.54 2.28 -14.49
N CYS A 83 -20.72 2.72 -13.53
CA CYS A 83 -20.94 2.42 -12.11
C CYS A 83 -22.22 3.08 -11.58
N ASN A 84 -22.53 4.30 -12.02
CA ASN A 84 -23.79 4.97 -11.69
C ASN A 84 -24.99 4.20 -12.23
N LEU A 85 -24.96 3.79 -13.50
CA LEU A 85 -26.03 2.99 -14.11
C LEU A 85 -26.23 1.67 -13.36
N PHE A 86 -25.15 0.96 -13.06
CA PHE A 86 -25.20 -0.27 -12.26
C PHE A 86 -25.86 -0.02 -10.90
N ASN A 87 -25.49 1.04 -10.20
CA ASN A 87 -26.04 1.38 -8.90
C ASN A 87 -27.52 1.78 -8.97
N THR A 88 -27.92 2.54 -10.00
CA THR A 88 -29.31 2.95 -10.23
C THR A 88 -30.24 1.74 -10.41
N PHE A 89 -29.80 0.75 -11.19
CA PHE A 89 -30.59 -0.44 -11.51
C PHE A 89 -30.16 -1.68 -10.73
N TYR A 90 -29.48 -1.52 -9.58
CA TYR A 90 -28.83 -2.63 -8.88
C TYR A 90 -29.73 -3.85 -8.66
N LYS A 91 -31.01 -3.66 -8.35
CA LYS A 91 -31.97 -4.77 -8.16
C LYS A 91 -32.18 -5.61 -9.43
N ASP A 92 -32.11 -4.98 -10.59
CA ASP A 92 -32.33 -5.60 -11.89
C ASP A 92 -31.04 -6.13 -12.52
N VAL A 93 -29.87 -5.58 -12.12
CA VAL A 93 -28.57 -5.85 -12.76
C VAL A 93 -27.49 -6.39 -11.83
N SER A 94 -27.79 -6.73 -10.57
CA SER A 94 -26.79 -7.25 -9.61
C SER A 94 -26.04 -8.49 -10.13
N PHE A 95 -26.69 -9.31 -10.94
CA PHE A 95 -26.07 -10.46 -11.61
C PHE A 95 -24.90 -10.09 -12.55
N MET A 96 -24.79 -8.82 -12.95
CA MET A 96 -23.68 -8.27 -13.73
C MET A 96 -22.49 -7.80 -12.87
N LEU A 97 -22.56 -7.94 -11.55
CA LEU A 97 -21.45 -7.55 -10.67
C LEU A 97 -20.15 -8.32 -10.99
N PRO A 98 -20.13 -9.66 -11.13
CA PRO A 98 -18.90 -10.37 -11.47
C PRO A 98 -18.19 -9.89 -12.75
N PRO A 99 -18.87 -9.73 -13.92
CA PRO A 99 -18.21 -9.22 -15.11
C PRO A 99 -17.82 -7.74 -15.00
N LEU A 100 -18.59 -6.91 -14.27
CA LEU A 100 -18.19 -5.53 -13.98
C LEU A 100 -16.89 -5.48 -13.15
N LEU A 101 -16.77 -6.32 -12.12
CA LEU A 101 -15.56 -6.43 -11.31
C LEU A 101 -14.37 -6.97 -12.11
N SER A 102 -14.59 -7.95 -13.00
CA SER A 102 -13.54 -8.42 -13.93
C SER A 102 -13.03 -7.28 -14.80
N LEU A 103 -13.91 -6.47 -15.38
CA LEU A 103 -13.50 -5.30 -16.16
C LEU A 103 -12.60 -4.35 -15.34
N LEU A 104 -13.06 -3.94 -14.15
CA LEU A 104 -12.35 -2.97 -13.32
C LEU A 104 -11.01 -3.52 -12.80
N LEU A 105 -10.99 -4.77 -12.33
CA LEU A 105 -9.81 -5.36 -11.70
C LEU A 105 -8.81 -5.96 -12.69
N ASP A 106 -9.22 -6.35 -13.90
CA ASP A 106 -8.28 -6.73 -14.95
C ASP A 106 -7.53 -5.52 -15.50
N CYS A 107 -8.16 -4.35 -15.52
CA CYS A 107 -7.49 -3.08 -15.80
C CYS A 107 -6.55 -2.67 -14.66
N ALA A 108 -6.87 -2.98 -13.41
CA ALA A 108 -5.99 -2.74 -12.27
C ALA A 108 -4.70 -3.59 -12.28
N LYS A 109 -4.65 -4.68 -13.06
CA LYS A 109 -3.47 -5.55 -13.22
C LYS A 109 -2.50 -5.07 -14.32
N LYS A 110 -2.78 -3.95 -14.99
CA LYS A 110 -1.98 -3.43 -16.09
C LYS A 110 -0.73 -2.68 -15.62
N THR A 111 0.22 -2.45 -16.53
CA THR A 111 1.42 -1.63 -16.28
C THR A 111 1.14 -0.13 -16.39
N ASP A 112 0.15 0.28 -17.20
CA ASP A 112 -0.27 1.66 -17.35
C ASP A 112 -0.91 2.21 -16.06
N GLN A 113 -0.19 3.12 -15.39
CA GLN A 113 -0.62 3.70 -14.11
C GLN A 113 -1.90 4.51 -14.21
N THR A 114 -2.16 5.12 -15.36
CA THR A 114 -3.39 5.88 -15.53
C THR A 114 -4.57 4.92 -15.56
N VAL A 115 -4.49 3.84 -16.34
CA VAL A 115 -5.55 2.84 -16.42
C VAL A 115 -5.83 2.20 -15.06
N VAL A 116 -4.78 1.85 -14.31
CA VAL A 116 -4.90 1.32 -12.95
C VAL A 116 -5.62 2.33 -12.04
N SER A 117 -5.16 3.59 -12.02
CA SER A 117 -5.74 4.63 -11.17
C SER A 117 -7.20 4.93 -11.51
N ILE A 118 -7.54 4.93 -12.80
CA ILE A 118 -8.91 5.17 -13.26
C ILE A 118 -9.82 4.02 -12.84
N SER A 119 -9.39 2.77 -13.05
CA SER A 119 -10.21 1.58 -12.79
C SER A 119 -10.44 1.36 -11.30
N LEU A 120 -9.41 1.55 -10.46
CA LEU A 120 -9.56 1.49 -9.01
C LEU A 120 -10.34 2.69 -8.46
N GLY A 121 -10.23 3.87 -9.09
CA GLY A 121 -11.11 5.00 -8.79
C GLY A 121 -12.59 4.71 -9.06
N ALA A 122 -12.89 4.05 -10.18
CA ALA A 122 -14.24 3.60 -10.50
C ALA A 122 -14.74 2.51 -9.55
N LEU A 123 -13.87 1.58 -9.12
CA LEU A 123 -14.21 0.59 -8.09
C LEU A 123 -14.55 1.26 -6.75
N VAL A 124 -13.75 2.24 -6.32
CA VAL A 124 -14.06 3.03 -5.11
C VAL A 124 -15.41 3.72 -5.27
N HIS A 125 -15.67 4.36 -6.41
CA HIS A 125 -16.95 5.02 -6.68
C HIS A 125 -18.14 4.06 -6.65
N LEU A 126 -18.00 2.87 -7.26
CA LEU A 126 -19.00 1.80 -7.20
C LEU A 126 -19.35 1.43 -5.75
N ILE A 127 -18.34 1.25 -4.90
CA ILE A 127 -18.49 0.89 -3.49
C ILE A 127 -19.06 2.06 -2.67
N GLU A 128 -18.57 3.28 -2.90
CA GLU A 128 -18.98 4.46 -2.15
C GLU A 128 -20.45 4.81 -2.43
N VAL A 129 -20.89 4.75 -3.68
CA VAL A 129 -22.26 5.08 -4.07
C VAL A 129 -23.21 3.90 -3.87
N GLY A 130 -22.80 2.70 -4.29
CA GLY A 130 -23.67 1.52 -4.40
C GLY A 130 -23.57 0.52 -3.26
N GLY A 131 -22.46 0.50 -2.51
CA GLY A 131 -22.16 -0.57 -1.55
C GLY A 131 -23.21 -0.76 -0.46
N HIS A 132 -24.03 0.27 -0.18
CA HIS A 132 -25.13 0.15 0.78
C HIS A 132 -26.26 -0.79 0.32
N HIS A 133 -26.39 -1.03 -0.98
CA HIS A 133 -27.36 -1.95 -1.58
C HIS A 133 -26.85 -3.40 -1.66
N PHE A 134 -25.53 -3.63 -1.55
CA PHE A 134 -24.93 -4.95 -1.78
C PHE A 134 -25.44 -5.98 -0.78
N GLY A 135 -25.93 -7.11 -1.31
CA GLY A 135 -26.24 -8.30 -0.53
C GLY A 135 -24.99 -9.09 -0.16
N ASP A 136 -25.17 -10.13 0.64
CA ASP A 136 -24.06 -10.95 1.15
C ASP A 136 -23.22 -11.58 0.03
N GLN A 137 -23.88 -12.13 -1.00
CA GLN A 137 -23.20 -12.76 -2.14
C GLN A 137 -22.39 -11.75 -2.97
N ASP A 138 -22.86 -10.51 -3.04
CA ASP A 138 -22.16 -9.44 -3.75
C ASP A 138 -20.92 -8.98 -2.99
N TRP A 139 -21.03 -8.87 -1.66
CA TRP A 139 -19.87 -8.64 -0.79
C TRP A 139 -18.85 -9.78 -0.88
N ASP A 140 -19.29 -11.03 -0.90
CA ASP A 140 -18.41 -12.19 -1.08
C ASP A 140 -17.68 -12.13 -2.42
N THR A 141 -18.40 -11.79 -3.50
CA THR A 141 -17.84 -11.66 -4.85
C THR A 141 -16.83 -10.51 -4.93
N LEU A 142 -17.16 -9.35 -4.37
CA LEU A 142 -16.28 -8.18 -4.33
C LEU A 142 -14.99 -8.48 -3.56
N LEU A 143 -15.11 -8.99 -2.33
CA LEU A 143 -13.96 -9.28 -1.47
C LEU A 143 -13.07 -10.38 -2.06
N LYS A 144 -13.66 -11.41 -2.69
CA LYS A 144 -12.90 -12.43 -3.42
C LYS A 144 -12.14 -11.82 -4.60
N SER A 145 -12.78 -10.93 -5.36
CA SER A 145 -12.13 -10.31 -6.53
C SER A 145 -11.01 -9.36 -6.13
N ILE A 146 -11.17 -8.61 -5.03
CA ILE A 146 -10.10 -7.79 -4.42
C ILE A 146 -8.96 -8.70 -3.96
N LYS A 147 -9.26 -9.81 -3.28
CA LYS A 147 -8.27 -10.81 -2.85
C LYS A 147 -7.45 -11.35 -4.01
N ASP A 148 -8.11 -11.75 -5.10
CA ASP A 148 -7.45 -12.27 -6.30
C ASP A 148 -6.57 -11.20 -6.98
N ALA A 149 -7.05 -9.95 -7.05
CA ALA A 149 -6.27 -8.83 -7.57
C ALA A 149 -5.05 -8.51 -6.69
N SER A 150 -5.20 -8.56 -5.36
CA SER A 150 -4.10 -8.38 -4.41
C SER A 150 -3.03 -9.46 -4.59
N TYR A 151 -3.38 -10.74 -4.75
CA TYR A 151 -2.36 -11.77 -5.01
C TYR A 151 -1.69 -11.62 -6.36
N THR A 152 -2.47 -11.39 -7.42
CA THR A 152 -1.95 -11.30 -8.80
C THR A 152 -0.97 -10.13 -8.98
N THR A 153 -1.14 -9.07 -8.18
CA THR A 153 -0.34 -7.84 -8.29
C THR A 153 0.73 -7.73 -7.20
N GLN A 154 1.06 -8.82 -6.50
CA GLN A 154 2.25 -8.85 -5.66
C GLN A 154 3.52 -8.68 -6.53
N PRO A 155 4.44 -7.78 -6.16
CA PRO A 155 5.66 -7.51 -6.93
C PRO A 155 6.73 -8.58 -6.64
N LEU A 156 6.44 -9.83 -6.99
CA LEU A 156 7.33 -10.99 -6.77
C LEU A 156 8.68 -10.85 -7.48
N GLU A 157 8.74 -10.02 -8.53
CA GLU A 157 9.97 -9.68 -9.25
C GLU A 157 11.04 -9.09 -8.31
N LEU A 158 10.62 -8.44 -7.22
CA LEU A 158 11.53 -7.92 -6.19
C LEU A 158 12.30 -9.03 -5.44
N LEU A 159 11.79 -10.26 -5.42
CA LEU A 159 12.44 -11.38 -4.73
C LEU A 159 13.53 -12.02 -5.60
N ASN A 160 13.36 -11.98 -6.93
CA ASN A 160 14.35 -12.50 -7.87
C ASN A 160 15.58 -11.59 -7.96
N ASP A 161 15.41 -10.29 -7.69
CA ASP A 161 16.43 -9.24 -7.80
C ASP A 161 17.32 -9.12 -6.54
N LEU A 162 17.22 -10.05 -5.58
CA LEU A 162 18.28 -10.23 -4.56
C LEU A 162 19.58 -10.79 -5.17
N GLY A 163 19.55 -11.22 -6.44
CA GLY A 163 20.71 -11.37 -7.29
C GLY A 163 20.88 -10.13 -8.16
N PHE A 164 21.42 -9.04 -7.61
CA PHE A 164 21.98 -7.96 -8.43
C PHE A 164 23.09 -8.56 -9.30
N GLU A 165 22.78 -8.93 -10.54
CA GLU A 165 23.83 -9.35 -11.47
C GLU A 165 24.82 -8.19 -11.61
N ASN A 166 26.08 -8.49 -11.27
CA ASN A 166 27.22 -7.69 -11.64
C ASN A 166 27.19 -7.52 -13.16
N ASP A 167 26.94 -6.30 -13.63
CA ASP A 167 27.06 -5.89 -15.04
C ASP A 167 28.52 -5.84 -15.54
N LYS A 168 29.36 -6.72 -14.98
CA LYS A 168 30.75 -6.98 -15.36
C LYS A 168 31.00 -8.47 -15.21
N HIS A 169 30.47 -9.29 -16.10
CA HIS A 169 31.08 -10.52 -16.63
C HIS A 169 30.08 -11.31 -17.50
N HIS A 170 29.42 -10.66 -18.47
CA HIS A 170 28.93 -11.41 -19.63
C HIS A 170 30.08 -11.60 -20.63
N ASN A 171 30.81 -12.69 -20.43
CA ASN A 171 31.30 -13.51 -21.54
C ASN A 171 31.66 -14.88 -20.98
N ILE A 172 31.02 -15.91 -21.56
CA ILE A 172 31.36 -17.34 -21.57
C ILE A 172 30.29 -18.25 -20.95
N LEU A 173 29.47 -18.78 -21.88
CA LEU A 173 28.87 -20.11 -21.99
C LEU A 173 27.56 -20.46 -21.26
N SER A 174 26.53 -20.57 -22.13
CA SER A 174 25.34 -21.42 -22.05
C SER A 174 25.62 -22.86 -21.59
N GLY A 175 24.68 -23.44 -20.84
CA GLY A 175 24.54 -24.90 -20.71
C GLY A 175 23.85 -25.34 -19.43
N ASP A 176 22.56 -25.66 -19.58
CA ASP A 176 21.76 -26.62 -18.81
C ASP A 176 21.20 -26.29 -17.41
N LEU A 177 19.85 -26.29 -17.40
CA LEU A 177 18.95 -26.51 -16.27
C LEU A 177 19.28 -27.83 -15.57
N GLU A 178 19.31 -27.85 -14.24
CA GLU A 178 18.57 -28.85 -13.45
C GLU A 178 18.15 -28.32 -12.07
N ILE A 179 16.91 -28.66 -11.72
CA ILE A 179 16.21 -28.38 -10.47
C ILE A 179 16.62 -29.43 -9.45
N ALA A 180 17.13 -29.05 -8.28
CA ALA A 180 17.25 -29.96 -7.14
C ALA A 180 17.03 -29.29 -5.78
N SER A 181 15.94 -29.74 -5.15
CA SER A 181 15.52 -29.59 -3.76
C SER A 181 16.66 -29.67 -2.73
N ILE A 182 16.64 -28.82 -1.71
CA ILE A 182 17.46 -28.98 -0.50
C ILE A 182 16.58 -29.33 0.69
N LYS A 183 16.70 -30.59 1.12
CA LYS A 183 16.32 -31.09 2.43
C LYS A 183 17.38 -30.69 3.47
N THR A 184 16.88 -30.41 4.67
CA THR A 184 17.55 -30.36 5.96
C THR A 184 18.51 -31.53 6.21
N ILE A 185 19.74 -31.25 6.67
CA ILE A 185 20.51 -32.16 7.54
C ILE A 185 21.20 -31.35 8.64
N VAL A 186 20.97 -31.84 9.86
CA VAL A 186 21.57 -31.49 11.15
C VAL A 186 22.83 -32.34 11.37
N ASN A 187 23.92 -31.72 11.82
CA ASN A 187 24.93 -32.18 12.80
C ASN A 187 26.16 -31.26 12.66
N GLY A 188 26.87 -30.80 13.69
CA GLY A 188 27.03 -31.29 15.06
C GLY A 188 28.54 -31.40 15.36
N ASN A 189 28.94 -30.86 16.53
CA ASN A 189 30.27 -30.88 17.19
C ASN A 189 31.17 -29.65 16.99
N ALA A 190 31.99 -29.17 17.93
CA ALA A 190 32.07 -29.16 19.40
C ALA A 190 33.43 -28.53 19.77
N LEU A 191 33.44 -27.64 20.78
CA LEU A 191 34.48 -27.39 21.81
C LEU A 191 35.88 -26.82 21.46
N ASN A 192 36.19 -25.64 22.01
CA ASN A 192 37.21 -25.36 23.07
C ASN A 192 37.36 -23.82 23.22
N GLU A 193 37.08 -23.17 24.35
CA GLU A 193 37.72 -23.09 25.68
C GLU A 193 38.94 -22.12 25.82
N ASN A 194 38.83 -21.24 26.84
CA ASN A 194 39.87 -20.49 27.60
C ASN A 194 40.42 -19.18 26.98
N GLN A 195 40.71 -18.08 27.68
CA GLN A 195 40.77 -17.74 29.12
C GLN A 195 40.91 -16.20 29.29
N GLU A 196 40.39 -15.68 30.41
CA GLU A 196 40.80 -14.55 31.29
C GLU A 196 41.84 -13.51 30.78
N THR A 197 41.76 -12.19 31.04
CA THR A 197 41.96 -11.54 32.36
C THR A 197 41.86 -9.99 32.29
N SER A 198 41.10 -9.42 33.24
CA SER A 198 41.44 -8.32 34.18
C SER A 198 41.84 -6.87 33.78
N ARG A 199 41.29 -5.94 34.60
CA ARG A 199 41.73 -4.57 35.03
C ARG A 199 41.39 -3.42 34.08
N GLY A 200 40.84 -2.28 34.52
CA GLY A 200 40.48 -1.75 35.84
C GLY A 200 40.40 -0.21 35.76
N ALA A 201 39.62 0.42 36.67
CA ALA A 201 39.65 1.85 37.07
C ALA A 201 39.31 2.89 35.96
N ASP A 202 38.64 4.03 36.18
CA ASP A 202 38.22 4.78 37.37
C ASP A 202 37.33 5.98 36.91
N VAL A 203 36.48 6.48 37.83
CA VAL A 203 36.17 7.92 38.11
C VAL A 203 35.33 8.69 37.06
N GLU A 204 34.04 8.98 37.35
CA GLU A 204 33.48 10.28 37.87
C GLU A 204 33.40 11.38 36.76
N ASP A 205 32.41 12.25 36.60
CA ASP A 205 31.34 12.78 37.44
C ASP A 205 30.42 13.67 36.56
N SER A 206 29.25 14.03 37.12
CA SER A 206 28.50 15.28 36.93
C SER A 206 27.60 15.51 35.69
N ALA A 207 26.32 15.18 35.92
CA ALA A 207 25.21 16.13 36.11
C ALA A 207 24.98 17.30 35.13
N GLY A 208 23.71 17.48 34.73
CA GLY A 208 23.19 18.81 34.41
C GLY A 208 22.02 18.87 33.43
N MET A 209 20.80 18.94 33.98
CA MET A 209 19.53 19.18 33.30
C MET A 209 19.50 20.49 32.48
N ALA A 210 18.68 20.54 31.42
CA ALA A 210 17.47 21.40 31.35
C ALA A 210 16.94 21.55 29.90
N SER A 211 15.73 21.03 29.67
CA SER A 211 14.68 21.66 28.82
C SER A 211 13.91 22.68 29.71
N PRO A 212 12.89 23.47 29.29
CA PRO A 212 11.98 23.26 28.14
C PRO A 212 11.32 24.52 27.49
N SER A 213 10.32 24.24 26.63
CA SER A 213 9.12 25.05 26.35
C SER A 213 9.28 26.17 25.29
N GLY A 214 8.42 26.36 24.30
CA GLY A 214 7.03 25.95 24.10
C GLY A 214 6.20 27.21 23.78
N ARG A 215 5.54 27.29 22.60
CA ARG A 215 4.42 28.23 22.40
C ARG A 215 3.52 27.85 21.22
N ALA A 216 2.23 27.74 21.51
CA ALA A 216 1.12 27.67 20.59
C ALA A 216 0.46 29.05 20.41
N THR A 217 -0.19 29.31 19.26
CA THR A 217 -1.51 30.02 19.11
C THR A 217 -1.93 30.14 17.62
N LYS A 218 -2.96 29.37 17.21
CA LYS A 218 -4.33 29.73 16.71
C LYS A 218 -4.62 30.99 15.82
N PRO A 219 -5.80 31.11 15.16
CA PRO A 219 -5.97 31.06 13.68
C PRO A 219 -6.63 32.31 13.04
N THR A 220 -6.74 32.34 11.71
CA THR A 220 -7.68 33.23 10.97
C THR A 220 -8.26 32.57 9.72
N ASP A 221 -9.51 32.96 9.48
CA ASP A 221 -10.54 32.48 8.55
C ASP A 221 -10.34 32.94 7.09
N GLY A 222 -10.98 32.26 6.13
CA GLY A 222 -10.98 32.65 4.71
C GLY A 222 -11.42 31.54 3.74
N GLY A 223 -12.72 31.52 3.42
CA GLY A 223 -13.35 30.55 2.53
C GLY A 223 -12.91 30.64 1.06
N GLY A 224 -12.76 29.46 0.44
CA GLY A 224 -12.57 29.26 -1.01
C GLY A 224 -12.97 27.82 -1.37
N LEU A 225 -13.81 27.68 -2.39
CA LEU A 225 -14.42 26.44 -2.87
C LEU A 225 -13.43 25.25 -2.96
N GLN A 226 -13.74 24.17 -2.25
CA GLN A 226 -12.99 22.90 -2.34
C GLN A 226 -13.25 22.19 -3.67
N ARG A 227 -12.22 22.19 -4.52
CA ARG A 227 -12.06 21.26 -5.64
C ARG A 227 -11.91 19.85 -5.06
N SER A 228 -12.87 18.96 -5.33
CA SER A 228 -12.81 17.55 -4.95
C SER A 228 -11.55 16.91 -5.54
N GLN A 229 -10.58 16.62 -4.69
CA GLN A 229 -9.38 15.85 -5.04
C GLN A 229 -9.76 14.37 -5.05
N THR A 230 -9.53 13.68 -6.16
CA THR A 230 -9.77 12.24 -6.25
C THR A 230 -8.77 11.48 -5.39
N LEU A 231 -9.17 10.32 -4.84
CA LEU A 231 -8.34 9.47 -3.97
C LEU A 231 -6.94 9.18 -4.58
N GLY A 232 -6.86 9.03 -5.91
CA GLY A 232 -5.60 8.89 -6.64
C GLY A 232 -4.64 10.08 -6.48
N GLN A 233 -5.16 11.32 -6.40
CA GLN A 233 -4.34 12.52 -6.18
C GLN A 233 -3.86 12.68 -4.73
N ARG A 234 -4.61 12.18 -3.74
CA ARG A 234 -4.14 12.15 -2.33
C ARG A 234 -3.01 11.14 -2.10
N ILE A 235 -3.04 10.01 -2.83
CA ILE A 235 -2.05 8.93 -2.70
C ILE A 235 -0.78 9.22 -3.52
N MET A 236 -0.92 10.01 -4.60
CA MET A 236 0.15 10.41 -5.53
C MET A 236 0.90 11.67 -5.04
N GLY A 237 1.35 11.68 -3.78
CA GLY A 237 2.30 12.69 -3.32
C GLY A 237 3.64 12.55 -4.05
N ASN A 238 4.30 13.67 -4.37
CA ASN A 238 5.58 13.87 -5.09
C ASN A 238 6.80 13.03 -4.63
N MET A 239 6.62 12.04 -3.77
CA MET A 239 7.64 11.18 -3.18
C MET A 239 7.78 9.82 -3.89
N PHE A 240 6.86 9.45 -4.81
CA PHE A 240 6.92 8.17 -5.53
C PHE A 240 8.07 8.09 -6.53
N MET A 241 8.41 9.23 -7.16
CA MET A 241 9.57 9.32 -8.04
C MET A 241 10.86 8.98 -7.27
N ARG A 242 11.04 9.50 -6.04
CA ARG A 242 12.33 9.44 -5.35
C ARG A 242 12.82 8.03 -4.97
N THR A 243 11.91 7.07 -4.75
CA THR A 243 12.29 5.70 -4.35
C THR A 243 12.74 4.84 -5.52
N PHE A 244 12.36 5.20 -6.76
CA PHE A 244 12.73 4.46 -7.98
C PHE A 244 13.53 5.29 -8.99
N THR A 245 13.77 6.58 -8.76
CA THR A 245 14.58 7.44 -9.65
C THR A 245 16.08 7.38 -9.34
N SER A 246 16.91 7.47 -10.38
CA SER A 246 18.38 7.37 -10.34
C SER A 246 19.14 8.63 -9.90
N LYS A 247 18.48 9.73 -9.48
CA LYS A 247 19.18 11.01 -9.25
C LYS A 247 19.46 11.33 -7.77
N PRO A 248 20.73 11.54 -7.37
CA PRO A 248 21.07 12.17 -6.11
C PRO A 248 20.76 13.68 -6.13
N LYS A 249 20.53 14.27 -4.94
CA LYS A 249 20.37 15.72 -4.76
C LYS A 249 21.76 16.38 -4.73
N ASN A 250 22.03 17.28 -5.68
CA ASN A 250 23.05 18.32 -5.46
C ASN A 250 22.43 19.46 -4.62
N LEU A 251 23.08 19.82 -3.52
CA LEU A 251 22.70 20.91 -2.64
C LEU A 251 23.91 21.84 -2.43
N SER A 252 23.61 23.15 -2.38
CA SER A 252 24.45 24.33 -2.07
C SER A 252 25.19 24.98 -3.26
N SER A 253 25.34 26.32 -3.36
CA SER A 253 25.25 27.39 -2.34
C SER A 253 24.95 28.77 -2.97
N ASP A 254 24.30 29.64 -2.18
CA ASP A 254 24.21 31.10 -2.36
C ASP A 254 25.60 31.78 -2.37
N VAL A 255 25.84 32.71 -3.32
CA VAL A 255 26.72 33.90 -3.18
C VAL A 255 26.19 35.04 -4.07
N ILE A 256 26.25 36.26 -3.53
CA ILE A 256 25.73 37.55 -4.01
C ILE A 256 26.56 38.15 -5.19
N ALA A 257 25.86 38.91 -6.07
CA ALA A 257 26.17 39.59 -7.36
C ALA A 257 27.33 40.65 -7.37
N PRO A 258 27.57 41.53 -8.41
CA PRO A 258 26.93 41.75 -9.74
C PRO A 258 27.85 42.15 -10.95
N SER A 259 27.29 42.19 -12.19
CA SER A 259 27.41 43.25 -13.26
C SER A 259 27.15 42.74 -14.70
N SER A 260 26.54 43.58 -15.56
CA SER A 260 26.07 43.32 -16.96
C SER A 260 27.00 44.02 -18.01
N PRO A 261 26.72 44.12 -19.35
CA PRO A 261 25.88 43.35 -20.30
C PRO A 261 26.52 43.03 -21.70
N SER A 262 25.80 42.24 -22.53
CA SER A 262 25.73 42.20 -24.02
C SER A 262 26.78 41.48 -24.90
N LYS A 263 26.35 40.42 -25.63
CA LYS A 263 26.28 40.33 -27.12
C LYS A 263 25.90 38.92 -27.63
N THR A 264 25.15 38.93 -28.73
CA THR A 264 24.60 37.85 -29.57
C THR A 264 25.66 37.02 -30.32
N THR A 265 25.49 35.69 -30.45
CA THR A 265 25.24 34.93 -31.72
C THR A 265 25.50 33.42 -31.59
N ASP A 266 24.52 32.65 -32.06
CA ASP A 266 24.53 31.36 -32.78
C ASP A 266 25.08 30.03 -32.22
N ALA A 267 24.18 29.04 -32.33
CA ALA A 267 24.34 27.66 -32.78
C ALA A 267 25.27 26.70 -32.02
N THR A 268 24.70 25.99 -31.04
CA THR A 268 24.63 24.50 -30.96
C THR A 268 23.90 24.12 -29.67
N THR A 269 22.60 23.85 -29.77
CA THR A 269 21.83 23.24 -28.68
C THR A 269 21.94 21.73 -28.84
N GLU A 270 22.90 21.11 -28.15
CA GLU A 270 22.83 19.68 -27.92
C GLU A 270 21.61 19.39 -27.02
N PRO A 271 20.74 18.43 -27.37
CA PRO A 271 19.68 18.01 -26.48
C PRO A 271 20.30 17.06 -25.44
N ASP A 272 20.65 17.61 -24.28
CA ASP A 272 21.03 16.83 -23.11
C ASP A 272 19.76 16.23 -22.48
N THR A 273 19.17 15.26 -23.17
CA THR A 273 18.07 14.41 -22.68
C THR A 273 18.43 12.95 -22.92
N ARG A 274 19.45 12.47 -22.22
CA ARG A 274 19.51 11.04 -21.88
C ARG A 274 18.62 10.85 -20.65
N GLU A 275 17.32 10.83 -20.87
CA GLU A 275 16.42 10.12 -19.95
C GLU A 275 16.89 8.66 -20.00
N GLU A 276 17.60 8.21 -18.98
CA GLU A 276 17.88 6.78 -18.79
C GLU A 276 16.53 6.07 -18.80
N GLU A 277 16.24 5.35 -19.90
CA GLU A 277 15.06 4.50 -20.01
C GLU A 277 15.03 3.59 -18.79
N GLU A 278 14.06 3.82 -17.93
CA GLU A 278 13.82 2.95 -16.79
C GLU A 278 13.61 1.52 -17.31
N SER A 279 14.27 0.54 -16.68
CA SER A 279 14.12 -0.85 -17.12
C SER A 279 12.62 -1.24 -17.11
N PRO A 280 12.14 -1.95 -18.13
CA PRO A 280 10.73 -2.35 -18.22
C PRO A 280 10.27 -3.19 -17.01
N MET A 281 11.21 -3.86 -16.35
CA MET A 281 11.00 -4.60 -15.11
C MET A 281 10.73 -3.65 -13.92
N LEU A 282 11.51 -2.58 -13.75
CA LEU A 282 11.28 -1.58 -12.69
C LEU A 282 9.94 -0.86 -12.86
N ALA A 283 9.58 -0.53 -14.10
CA ALA A 283 8.27 0.04 -14.41
C ALA A 283 7.12 -0.90 -14.01
N THR A 284 7.28 -2.21 -14.24
CA THR A 284 6.30 -3.24 -13.85
C THR A 284 6.21 -3.38 -12.33
N ILE A 285 7.36 -3.45 -11.63
CA ILE A 285 7.43 -3.49 -10.16
C ILE A 285 6.73 -2.28 -9.56
N ARG A 286 7.03 -1.08 -10.08
CA ARG A 286 6.41 0.15 -9.62
C ARG A 286 4.91 0.12 -9.81
N SER A 287 4.45 -0.36 -10.97
CA SER A 287 3.01 -0.50 -11.24
C SER A 287 2.32 -1.37 -10.19
N LYS A 288 2.85 -2.57 -9.97
CA LYS A 288 2.34 -3.50 -8.96
C LYS A 288 2.32 -2.89 -7.57
N CYS A 289 3.40 -2.20 -7.19
CA CYS A 289 3.51 -1.50 -5.91
C CYS A 289 2.43 -0.42 -5.72
N MET A 290 2.09 0.33 -6.77
CA MET A 290 1.02 1.33 -6.75
C MET A 290 -0.36 0.67 -6.67
N THR A 291 -0.60 -0.37 -7.47
CA THR A 291 -1.84 -1.15 -7.42
C THR A 291 -2.10 -1.68 -6.02
N GLN A 292 -1.09 -2.24 -5.35
CA GLN A 292 -1.20 -2.71 -3.97
C GLN A 292 -1.65 -1.61 -3.00
N LEU A 293 -1.06 -0.41 -3.08
CA LEU A 293 -1.45 0.73 -2.24
C LEU A 293 -2.91 1.17 -2.50
N LEU A 294 -3.33 1.18 -3.76
CA LEU A 294 -4.70 1.54 -4.11
C LEU A 294 -5.71 0.48 -3.63
N LEU A 295 -5.38 -0.81 -3.75
CA LEU A 295 -6.20 -1.91 -3.21
C LEU A 295 -6.29 -1.85 -1.67
N LEU A 296 -5.20 -1.52 -0.97
CA LEU A 296 -5.22 -1.23 0.46
C LEU A 296 -6.20 -0.08 0.78
N GLY A 297 -6.19 0.98 -0.02
CA GLY A 297 -7.16 2.08 0.10
C GLY A 297 -8.62 1.65 -0.11
N VAL A 298 -8.88 0.71 -1.03
CA VAL A 298 -10.22 0.13 -1.22
C VAL A 298 -10.66 -0.64 0.03
N ILE A 299 -9.79 -1.51 0.58
CA ILE A 299 -10.07 -2.27 1.81
C ILE A 299 -10.33 -1.32 2.98
N ASP A 300 -9.54 -0.25 3.10
CA ASP A 300 -9.72 0.79 4.13
C ASP A 300 -11.06 1.53 4.00
N GLY A 301 -11.48 1.85 2.77
CA GLY A 301 -12.79 2.44 2.50
C GLY A 301 -13.94 1.52 2.92
N ILE A 302 -13.84 0.23 2.57
CA ILE A 302 -14.83 -0.79 2.94
C ILE A 302 -14.95 -0.92 4.46
N GLN A 303 -13.83 -1.11 5.18
CA GLN A 303 -13.86 -1.30 6.63
C GLN A 303 -14.29 -0.04 7.40
N LYS A 304 -14.10 1.16 6.84
CA LYS A 304 -14.60 2.40 7.48
C LYS A 304 -16.10 2.57 7.33
N LYS A 305 -16.65 2.21 6.16
CA LYS A 305 -18.03 2.55 5.79
C LYS A 305 -19.03 1.41 5.99
N TYR A 306 -18.58 0.17 5.88
CA TYR A 306 -19.47 -1.00 5.76
C TYR A 306 -19.17 -2.11 6.76
N TRP A 307 -18.29 -1.90 7.75
CA TRP A 307 -17.92 -2.93 8.74
C TRP A 307 -19.12 -3.66 9.37
N ASP A 308 -20.15 -2.90 9.77
CA ASP A 308 -21.33 -3.43 10.45
C ASP A 308 -22.27 -4.20 9.51
N LYS A 309 -22.10 -4.03 8.20
CA LYS A 309 -22.86 -4.79 7.19
C LYS A 309 -22.19 -6.10 6.78
N LEU A 310 -20.93 -6.30 7.15
CA LEU A 310 -20.16 -7.48 6.76
C LEU A 310 -20.36 -8.63 7.73
N LYS A 311 -20.53 -9.84 7.18
CA LYS A 311 -20.53 -11.08 7.96
C LYS A 311 -19.15 -11.39 8.53
N ALA A 312 -19.11 -12.22 9.58
CA ALA A 312 -17.87 -12.67 10.19
C ALA A 312 -16.88 -13.26 9.16
N GLN A 313 -17.34 -14.10 8.23
CA GLN A 313 -16.47 -14.69 7.20
C GLN A 313 -15.88 -13.65 6.23
N GLN A 314 -16.65 -12.61 5.90
CA GLN A 314 -16.20 -11.50 5.05
C GLN A 314 -15.14 -10.66 5.77
N LYS A 315 -15.35 -10.36 7.07
CA LYS A 315 -14.35 -9.70 7.93
C LYS A 315 -13.05 -10.52 7.99
N ILE A 316 -13.14 -11.84 8.14
CA ILE A 316 -11.97 -12.74 8.12
C ILE A 316 -11.25 -12.69 6.77
N THR A 317 -11.99 -12.73 5.65
CA THR A 317 -11.40 -12.66 4.31
C THR A 317 -10.67 -11.34 4.08
N MET A 318 -11.20 -10.22 4.60
CA MET A 318 -10.49 -8.94 4.60
C MET A 318 -9.20 -8.98 5.42
N MET A 319 -9.25 -9.55 6.63
CA MET A 319 -8.06 -9.71 7.48
C MET A 319 -6.98 -10.55 6.79
N GLU A 320 -7.33 -11.67 6.17
CA GLU A 320 -6.40 -12.55 5.45
C GLU A 320 -5.78 -11.87 4.23
N THR A 321 -6.60 -11.18 3.44
CA THR A 321 -6.15 -10.48 2.23
C THR A 321 -5.18 -9.37 2.61
N LEU A 322 -5.54 -8.56 3.61
CA LEU A 322 -4.70 -7.48 4.11
C LEU A 322 -3.40 -7.99 4.72
N PHE A 323 -3.46 -9.06 5.51
CA PHE A 323 -2.29 -9.68 6.10
C PHE A 323 -1.34 -10.22 5.03
N SER A 324 -1.84 -10.81 3.94
CA SER A 324 -1.00 -11.26 2.82
C SER A 324 -0.20 -10.11 2.18
N VAL A 325 -0.85 -8.97 1.92
CA VAL A 325 -0.19 -7.79 1.34
C VAL A 325 0.85 -7.22 2.32
N LEU A 326 0.47 -7.14 3.60
CA LEU A 326 1.33 -6.63 4.67
C LEU A 326 2.55 -7.54 4.89
N ASP A 327 2.35 -8.84 5.01
CA ASP A 327 3.42 -9.81 5.31
C ASP A 327 4.42 -9.89 4.17
N PHE A 328 3.99 -9.77 2.90
CA PHE A 328 4.90 -9.63 1.77
C PHE A 328 5.79 -8.38 1.91
N ALA A 329 5.19 -7.22 2.17
CA ALA A 329 5.94 -5.96 2.32
C ALA A 329 6.89 -5.99 3.53
N ALA A 330 6.43 -6.52 4.67
CA ALA A 330 7.22 -6.68 5.88
C ALA A 330 8.37 -7.67 5.70
N SER A 331 8.15 -8.79 5.00
CA SER A 331 9.19 -9.77 4.69
C SER A 331 10.27 -9.19 3.78
N TYR A 332 9.86 -8.43 2.75
CA TYR A 332 10.80 -7.73 1.87
C TYR A 332 11.60 -6.68 2.65
N ASN A 333 10.96 -5.95 3.57
CA ASN A 333 11.58 -4.96 4.44
C ASN A 333 12.12 -5.53 5.75
N SER A 334 12.35 -6.84 5.86
CA SER A 334 12.88 -7.42 7.10
C SER A 334 14.23 -6.78 7.43
N TYR A 335 14.57 -6.73 8.72
CA TYR A 335 15.81 -6.11 9.17
C TYR A 335 17.05 -6.69 8.48
N THR A 336 17.09 -8.01 8.30
CA THR A 336 18.15 -8.73 7.60
C THR A 336 18.21 -8.35 6.12
N ASN A 337 17.07 -8.33 5.43
CA ASN A 337 17.01 -7.99 3.99
C ASN A 337 17.34 -6.52 3.72
N LEU A 338 16.89 -5.60 4.58
CA LEU A 338 17.29 -4.19 4.49
C LEU A 338 18.78 -4.03 4.73
N ARG A 339 19.33 -4.64 5.78
CA ARG A 339 20.76 -4.59 6.10
C ARG A 339 21.61 -5.08 4.93
N SER A 340 21.27 -6.23 4.34
CA SER A 340 21.99 -6.78 3.18
C SER A 340 21.99 -5.82 1.99
N ARG A 341 20.83 -5.24 1.65
CA ARG A 341 20.72 -4.27 0.54
C ARG A 341 21.44 -2.96 0.82
N MET A 342 21.46 -2.52 2.08
CA MET A 342 22.18 -1.33 2.48
C MET A 342 23.70 -1.47 2.37
N HIS A 343 24.25 -2.68 2.55
CA HIS A 343 25.67 -2.93 2.32
C HIS A 343 26.05 -2.90 0.82
N GLN A 344 25.09 -3.05 -0.08
CA GLN A 344 25.32 -3.14 -1.53
C GLN A 344 25.13 -1.79 -2.26
N ILE A 345 24.57 -0.78 -1.60
CA ILE A 345 24.20 0.50 -2.21
C ILE A 345 25.08 1.62 -1.64
N PRO A 346 25.57 2.58 -2.46
CA PRO A 346 26.32 3.74 -1.98
C PRO A 346 25.52 4.58 -0.97
N ASP A 347 26.22 5.21 -0.01
CA ASP A 347 25.62 5.90 1.15
C ASP A 347 24.57 6.98 0.82
N GLU A 348 24.50 7.47 -0.42
CA GLU A 348 23.63 8.56 -0.84
C GLU A 348 22.25 8.11 -1.37
N ARG A 349 22.03 6.82 -1.62
CA ARG A 349 20.77 6.32 -2.21
C ARG A 349 20.02 5.40 -1.24
N PRO A 350 18.74 5.67 -0.93
CA PRO A 350 17.94 4.76 -0.12
C PRO A 350 17.72 3.45 -0.89
N PRO A 351 17.75 2.28 -0.20
CA PRO A 351 17.44 1.01 -0.84
C PRO A 351 15.99 1.00 -1.32
N LEU A 352 15.73 0.23 -2.39
CA LEU A 352 14.36 -0.12 -2.76
C LEU A 352 13.64 -0.67 -1.53
N ASN A 353 12.43 -0.23 -1.25
CA ASN A 353 11.69 -0.66 -0.08
C ASN A 353 10.20 -0.55 -0.30
N LEU A 354 9.45 -1.30 0.51
CA LEU A 354 7.99 -1.34 0.49
C LEU A 354 7.41 -0.66 1.73
N LEU A 355 8.12 0.32 2.32
CA LEU A 355 7.75 0.90 3.61
C LEU A 355 6.38 1.56 3.56
N ARG A 356 5.99 2.15 2.42
CA ARG A 356 4.64 2.71 2.25
C ARG A 356 3.55 1.63 2.31
N GLN A 357 3.76 0.49 1.64
CA GLN A 357 2.84 -0.63 1.62
C GLN A 357 2.74 -1.25 3.01
N GLU A 358 3.88 -1.48 3.66
CA GLU A 358 3.94 -2.04 4.99
C GLU A 358 3.30 -1.12 6.03
N LEU A 359 3.61 0.18 6.02
CA LEU A 359 3.03 1.14 6.96
C LEU A 359 1.52 1.30 6.74
N SER A 360 1.08 1.42 5.48
CA SER A 360 -0.34 1.50 5.14
C SER A 360 -1.08 0.22 5.55
N GLY A 361 -0.52 -0.95 5.23
CA GLY A 361 -1.06 -2.24 5.61
C GLY A 361 -1.13 -2.41 7.12
N THR A 362 -0.08 -2.02 7.85
CA THR A 362 0.00 -2.03 9.32
C THR A 362 -1.10 -1.17 9.93
N CYS A 363 -1.31 0.05 9.41
CA CYS A 363 -2.36 0.93 9.89
C CYS A 363 -3.75 0.30 9.76
N ILE A 364 -4.09 -0.16 8.55
CA ILE A 364 -5.42 -0.71 8.27
C ILE A 364 -5.63 -2.02 9.03
N TYR A 365 -4.59 -2.84 9.16
CA TYR A 365 -4.69 -4.16 9.80
C TYR A 365 -4.93 -4.02 11.30
N LEU A 366 -4.19 -3.12 11.96
CA LEU A 366 -4.40 -2.80 13.36
C LEU A 366 -5.80 -2.21 13.59
N ASP A 367 -6.26 -1.29 12.73
CA ASP A 367 -7.61 -0.71 12.84
C ASP A 367 -8.70 -1.79 12.73
N ILE A 368 -8.57 -2.73 11.78
CA ILE A 368 -9.52 -3.85 11.59
C ILE A 368 -9.52 -4.79 12.81
N LEU A 369 -8.34 -5.14 13.32
CA LEU A 369 -8.21 -6.05 14.45
C LEU A 369 -8.73 -5.42 15.75
N GLN A 370 -8.47 -4.13 15.97
CA GLN A 370 -9.03 -3.39 17.10
C GLN A 370 -10.55 -3.28 17.00
N LYS A 371 -11.11 -3.01 15.82
CA LYS A 371 -12.57 -3.00 15.63
C LYS A 371 -13.19 -4.36 15.90
N ALA A 372 -12.57 -5.43 15.44
CA ALA A 372 -13.04 -6.80 15.65
C ALA A 372 -12.94 -7.26 17.12
N THR A 373 -12.01 -6.68 17.90
CA THR A 373 -11.84 -6.99 19.33
C THR A 373 -12.62 -6.05 20.25
N ALA A 374 -13.18 -4.95 19.73
CA ALA A 374 -14.01 -4.01 20.48
C ALA A 374 -15.51 -4.30 20.35
N ALA A 375 -15.89 -5.24 19.46
CA ALA A 375 -17.28 -5.53 19.14
C ALA A 375 -17.97 -6.33 20.25
N VAL A 376 -18.49 -5.63 21.27
CA VAL A 376 -19.57 -6.12 22.11
C VAL A 376 -20.80 -5.33 21.70
N ASN A 377 -21.71 -5.92 20.90
CA ASN A 377 -23.15 -5.61 20.82
C ASN A 377 -23.77 -6.21 19.53
N SER A 378 -24.15 -7.49 19.54
CA SER A 378 -25.18 -7.98 18.62
C SER A 378 -26.00 -9.14 19.21
N ARG A 379 -27.16 -9.40 18.60
CA ARG A 379 -28.29 -10.20 19.13
C ARG A 379 -27.91 -11.68 19.33
N GLU A 380 -28.61 -12.34 20.25
CA GLU A 380 -28.31 -13.67 20.82
C GLU A 380 -27.90 -14.78 19.82
N GLU A 381 -28.35 -14.79 18.57
CA GLU A 381 -27.98 -15.81 17.56
C GLU A 381 -26.68 -15.49 16.77
N ASP A 382 -26.28 -14.22 16.66
CA ASP A 382 -25.01 -13.82 15.99
C ASP A 382 -23.81 -13.88 16.95
N THR A 383 -24.06 -13.98 18.26
CA THR A 383 -23.06 -13.98 19.34
C THR A 383 -21.97 -15.03 19.14
N VAL A 384 -22.30 -16.28 18.84
CA VAL A 384 -21.31 -17.37 18.77
C VAL A 384 -20.32 -17.19 17.61
N LYS A 385 -20.79 -16.69 16.46
CA LYS A 385 -19.91 -16.43 15.30
C LYS A 385 -19.07 -15.18 15.53
N GLU A 386 -19.62 -14.20 16.25
CA GLU A 386 -18.94 -12.97 16.60
C GLU A 386 -17.87 -13.19 17.68
N GLU A 387 -18.13 -14.02 18.69
CA GLU A 387 -17.14 -14.46 19.69
C GLU A 387 -15.96 -15.19 19.04
N LYS A 388 -16.23 -16.07 18.06
CA LYS A 388 -15.16 -16.75 17.32
C LYS A 388 -14.32 -15.77 16.49
N LEU A 389 -14.95 -14.74 15.92
CA LEU A 389 -14.25 -13.68 15.20
C LEU A 389 -13.40 -12.83 16.15
N GLU A 390 -13.94 -12.46 17.31
CA GLU A 390 -13.27 -11.70 18.35
C GLU A 390 -12.01 -12.43 18.83
N GLY A 391 -12.14 -13.71 19.22
CA GLY A 391 -11.00 -14.51 19.66
C GLY A 391 -9.92 -14.69 18.57
N LEU A 392 -10.33 -14.84 17.30
CA LEU A 392 -9.39 -14.88 16.18
C LEU A 392 -8.69 -13.53 15.97
N ALA A 393 -9.40 -12.42 16.09
CA ALA A 393 -8.85 -11.08 15.96
C ALA A 393 -7.91 -10.74 17.12
N GLU A 394 -8.24 -11.14 18.35
CA GLU A 394 -7.38 -11.00 19.52
C GLU A 394 -6.05 -11.72 19.30
N GLN A 395 -6.10 -13.01 18.92
CA GLN A 395 -4.88 -13.79 18.65
C GLN A 395 -4.02 -13.14 17.56
N LYS A 396 -4.65 -12.68 16.47
CA LYS A 396 -3.94 -11.99 15.37
C LYS A 396 -3.34 -10.65 15.81
N LEU A 397 -4.04 -9.89 16.67
CA LEU A 397 -3.58 -8.60 17.18
C LEU A 397 -2.35 -8.76 18.07
N VAL A 398 -2.43 -9.67 19.04
CA VAL A 398 -1.33 -9.94 19.98
C VAL A 398 -0.12 -10.47 19.22
N TYR A 399 -0.31 -11.49 18.38
CA TYR A 399 0.77 -12.06 17.56
C TYR A 399 1.45 -11.01 16.69
N PHE A 400 0.68 -10.16 16.01
CA PHE A 400 1.25 -9.15 15.13
C PHE A 400 2.04 -8.08 15.90
N CYS A 401 1.50 -7.60 17.03
CA CYS A 401 2.21 -6.65 17.89
C CYS A 401 3.50 -7.27 18.43
N GLU A 402 3.42 -8.47 18.99
CA GLU A 402 4.56 -9.20 19.54
C GLU A 402 5.64 -9.42 18.47
N LYS A 403 5.28 -9.91 17.28
CA LYS A 403 6.21 -10.16 16.16
C LYS A 403 7.00 -8.89 15.83
N VAL A 404 6.33 -7.76 15.63
CA VAL A 404 7.00 -6.50 15.25
C VAL A 404 7.95 -6.02 16.36
N LEU A 405 7.54 -6.08 17.63
CA LEU A 405 8.40 -5.66 18.74
C LEU A 405 9.60 -6.62 18.90
N ARG A 406 9.37 -7.92 18.76
CA ARG A 406 10.42 -8.95 18.86
C ARG A 406 11.45 -8.79 17.75
N ASP A 407 11.01 -8.69 16.49
CA ASP A 407 11.89 -8.50 15.32
C ASP A 407 12.79 -7.27 15.50
N THR A 408 12.24 -6.18 16.07
CA THR A 408 12.99 -4.95 16.38
C THR A 408 14.02 -5.19 17.48
N SER A 409 13.59 -5.81 18.59
CA SER A 409 14.44 -6.02 19.76
C SER A 409 15.58 -7.00 19.51
N ASP A 410 15.33 -8.06 18.74
CA ASP A 410 16.32 -9.10 18.45
C ASP A 410 17.34 -8.59 17.41
N PHE A 411 16.92 -7.76 16.46
CA PHE A 411 17.87 -7.09 15.56
C PHE A 411 18.81 -6.18 16.33
N GLN A 412 18.32 -5.44 17.33
CA GLN A 412 19.16 -4.55 18.13
C GLN A 412 20.18 -5.32 18.98
N SER A 413 19.76 -6.39 19.66
CA SER A 413 20.66 -7.16 20.55
C SER A 413 21.78 -7.89 19.81
N ASN A 414 21.57 -8.25 18.54
CA ASN A 414 22.56 -9.00 17.76
C ASN A 414 23.65 -8.13 17.11
N THR A 415 23.66 -6.82 17.39
CA THR A 415 24.39 -5.85 16.58
C THR A 415 25.55 -5.16 17.30
N GLU A 416 25.96 -5.69 18.46
CA GLU A 416 27.04 -5.12 19.28
C GLU A 416 28.42 -5.00 18.58
N GLU A 417 28.64 -5.61 17.40
CA GLU A 417 29.96 -5.70 16.76
C GLU A 417 30.09 -5.20 15.30
N THR A 418 29.07 -4.58 14.67
CA THR A 418 29.17 -4.15 13.25
C THR A 418 28.70 -2.72 12.99
N THR A 419 29.58 -1.92 12.36
CA THR A 419 29.40 -0.55 11.82
C THR A 419 28.06 0.14 12.14
N ASN A 420 28.04 0.85 13.27
CA ASN A 420 26.90 1.60 13.83
C ASN A 420 26.00 2.34 12.83
N MET A 421 26.54 2.83 11.70
CA MET A 421 25.79 3.65 10.76
C MET A 421 24.75 2.88 9.94
N VAL A 422 25.07 1.67 9.43
CA VAL A 422 24.10 0.88 8.63
C VAL A 422 22.93 0.43 9.49
N VAL A 423 23.25 -0.02 10.70
CA VAL A 423 22.30 -0.46 11.72
C VAL A 423 21.34 0.66 12.08
N HIS A 424 21.89 1.84 12.36
CA HIS A 424 21.09 3.03 12.67
C HIS A 424 20.12 3.37 11.55
N ARG A 425 20.57 3.34 10.28
CA ARG A 425 19.71 3.63 9.13
C ARG A 425 18.64 2.55 8.90
N VAL A 426 18.94 1.26 9.13
CA VAL A 426 17.92 0.20 9.09
C VAL A 426 16.86 0.45 10.16
N LEU A 427 17.28 0.75 11.39
CA LEU A 427 16.37 1.07 12.49
C LEU A 427 15.51 2.31 12.18
N GLU A 428 16.11 3.36 11.61
CA GLU A 428 15.42 4.58 11.18
C GLU A 428 14.32 4.27 10.13
N LEU A 429 14.62 3.45 9.12
CA LEU A 429 13.64 3.03 8.12
C LEU A 429 12.49 2.21 8.71
N ARG A 430 12.75 1.40 9.74
CA ARG A 430 11.77 0.52 10.39
C ARG A 430 10.94 1.23 11.46
N ALA A 431 11.48 2.30 12.06
CA ALA A 431 10.88 3.00 13.20
C ALA A 431 9.40 3.40 12.99
N PRO A 432 8.95 3.90 11.82
CA PRO A 432 7.55 4.27 11.62
C PRO A 432 6.56 3.12 11.84
N VAL A 433 6.93 1.89 11.47
CA VAL A 433 6.08 0.69 11.65
C VAL A 433 5.99 0.34 13.14
N VAL A 434 7.13 0.33 13.83
CA VAL A 434 7.21 0.04 15.28
C VAL A 434 6.43 1.07 16.08
N VAL A 435 6.60 2.36 15.78
CA VAL A 435 5.87 3.45 16.41
C VAL A 435 4.36 3.30 16.19
N LYS A 436 3.92 2.92 15.00
CA LYS A 436 2.49 2.68 14.73
C LYS A 436 1.93 1.51 15.53
N VAL A 437 2.69 0.41 15.67
CA VAL A 437 2.32 -0.74 16.52
C VAL A 437 2.22 -0.31 17.98
N LEU A 438 3.22 0.38 18.53
CA LEU A 438 3.19 0.85 19.93
C LEU A 438 1.99 1.79 20.19
N LYS A 439 1.72 2.74 19.29
CA LYS A 439 0.56 3.64 19.40
C LYS A 439 -0.77 2.88 19.32
N SER A 440 -0.85 1.82 18.51
CA SER A 440 -2.01 0.94 18.46
C SER A 440 -2.19 0.17 19.77
N MET A 441 -1.10 -0.31 20.38
CA MET A 441 -1.14 -0.97 21.69
C MET A 441 -1.65 -0.02 22.79
N CYS A 442 -1.38 1.30 22.70
CA CYS A 442 -1.98 2.28 23.62
C CYS A 442 -3.52 2.29 23.57
N GLN A 443 -4.10 1.96 22.41
CA GLN A 443 -5.54 1.91 22.16
C GLN A 443 -6.15 0.51 22.33
N MET A 444 -5.32 -0.51 22.57
CA MET A 444 -5.76 -1.89 22.78
C MET A 444 -6.69 -1.99 23.99
N ASN A 445 -7.67 -2.90 23.92
CA ASN A 445 -8.53 -3.23 25.05
C ASN A 445 -7.65 -3.58 26.29
N PRO A 446 -7.81 -2.87 27.42
CA PRO A 446 -6.98 -3.11 28.61
C PRO A 446 -7.05 -4.53 29.15
N HIS A 447 -8.18 -5.23 28.94
CA HIS A 447 -8.33 -6.63 29.35
C HIS A 447 -7.44 -7.56 28.51
N ILE A 448 -7.47 -7.40 27.19
CA ILE A 448 -6.60 -8.13 26.25
C ILE A 448 -5.13 -7.84 26.58
N PHE A 449 -4.77 -6.57 26.73
CA PHE A 449 -3.39 -6.19 27.06
C PHE A 449 -2.92 -6.82 28.38
N LYS A 450 -3.79 -6.86 29.40
CA LYS A 450 -3.50 -7.47 30.70
C LYS A 450 -3.30 -8.99 30.61
N ILE A 451 -4.16 -9.69 29.87
CA ILE A 451 -4.07 -11.15 29.68
C ILE A 451 -2.74 -11.52 29.00
N HIS A 452 -2.36 -10.77 27.97
CA HIS A 452 -1.18 -11.06 27.14
C HIS A 452 0.08 -10.33 27.59
N LEU A 453 0.05 -9.63 28.73
CA LEU A 453 1.19 -8.86 29.22
C LEU A 453 2.44 -9.73 29.39
N LYS A 454 2.30 -11.00 29.80
CA LYS A 454 3.44 -11.91 29.96
C LYS A 454 4.22 -12.12 28.66
N GLU A 455 3.53 -12.14 27.52
CA GLU A 455 4.11 -12.35 26.19
C GLU A 455 4.66 -11.03 25.62
N LEU A 456 3.94 -9.93 25.85
CA LEU A 456 4.31 -8.60 25.34
C LEU A 456 5.42 -7.92 26.15
N TYR A 457 5.54 -8.21 27.45
CA TYR A 457 6.45 -7.50 28.35
C TYR A 457 7.94 -7.66 28.00
N PRO A 458 8.46 -8.88 27.68
CA PRO A 458 9.87 -9.02 27.33
C PRO A 458 10.32 -8.14 26.14
N PRO A 459 9.68 -8.18 24.94
CA PRO A 459 10.12 -7.33 23.83
C PRO A 459 9.91 -5.83 24.13
N ILE A 460 8.84 -5.46 24.85
CA ILE A 460 8.60 -4.08 25.31
C ILE A 460 9.78 -3.57 26.15
N THR A 461 10.27 -4.35 27.12
CA THR A 461 11.39 -3.94 27.99
C THR A 461 12.72 -3.82 27.23
N LYS A 462 12.98 -4.71 26.26
CA LYS A 462 14.19 -4.62 25.42
C LYS A 462 14.22 -3.31 24.62
N LEU A 463 13.06 -2.83 24.17
CA LEU A 463 12.95 -1.59 23.38
C LEU A 463 13.21 -0.30 24.17
N VAL A 464 13.30 -0.36 25.51
CA VAL A 464 13.70 0.80 26.33
C VAL A 464 15.09 1.30 25.92
N CYS A 465 15.96 0.38 25.53
CA CYS A 465 17.32 0.67 25.07
C CYS A 465 17.39 1.03 23.58
N CYS A 466 16.26 1.22 22.88
CA CYS A 466 16.27 1.50 21.44
C CYS A 466 16.92 2.84 21.11
N ASP A 467 17.87 2.86 20.17
CA ASP A 467 18.56 4.09 19.76
C ASP A 467 17.59 5.12 19.15
N GLN A 468 16.54 4.63 18.51
CA GLN A 468 15.54 5.48 17.85
C GLN A 468 14.66 6.20 18.88
N MET A 469 14.83 7.52 18.97
CA MET A 469 14.11 8.37 19.93
C MET A 469 12.59 8.27 19.79
N GLU A 470 12.07 8.15 18.56
CA GLU A 470 10.64 8.05 18.30
C GLU A 470 10.02 6.76 18.86
N ILE A 471 10.77 5.65 18.82
CA ILE A 471 10.34 4.37 19.41
C ILE A 471 10.27 4.50 20.93
N ARG A 472 11.29 5.07 21.57
CA ARG A 472 11.31 5.31 23.02
C ARG A 472 10.18 6.24 23.46
N SER A 473 9.86 7.27 22.67
CA SER A 473 8.74 8.18 22.91
C SER A 473 7.40 7.44 22.89
N ALA A 474 7.15 6.63 21.84
CA ALA A 474 5.93 5.82 21.74
C ALA A 474 5.82 4.75 22.84
N LEU A 475 6.97 4.21 23.30
CA LEU A 475 7.03 3.27 24.41
C LEU A 475 6.67 3.95 25.75
N ALA A 476 7.13 5.18 25.98
CA ALA A 476 6.75 5.96 27.15
C ALA A 476 5.24 6.25 27.18
N ASP A 477 4.63 6.54 26.02
CA ASP A 477 3.18 6.67 25.89
C ASP A 477 2.47 5.37 26.26
N LEU A 478 2.96 4.22 25.78
CA LEU A 478 2.41 2.90 26.10
C LEU A 478 2.46 2.60 27.61
N PHE A 479 3.60 2.89 28.24
CA PHE A 479 3.77 2.75 29.69
C PHE A 479 2.77 3.62 30.46
N THR A 480 2.62 4.86 30.03
CA THR A 480 1.68 5.81 30.64
C THR A 480 0.23 5.39 30.45
N MET A 481 -0.13 4.81 29.30
CA MET A 481 -1.53 4.53 28.97
C MET A 481 -2.03 3.16 29.41
N GLN A 482 -1.18 2.14 29.42
CA GLN A 482 -1.56 0.76 29.72
C GLN A 482 -0.99 0.28 31.05
N LEU A 483 0.32 0.45 31.29
CA LEU A 483 0.97 -0.08 32.50
C LEU A 483 0.63 0.70 33.77
N SER A 484 0.51 2.02 33.71
CA SER A 484 0.09 2.83 34.87
C SER A 484 -1.28 2.40 35.42
N LYS A 485 -2.19 1.95 34.55
CA LYS A 485 -3.53 1.46 34.92
C LYS A 485 -3.51 0.05 35.54
N LEU A 486 -2.40 -0.66 35.41
CA LEU A 486 -2.22 -2.02 35.94
C LEU A 486 -1.46 -2.01 37.27
N LEU A 487 -0.84 -0.89 37.63
CA LEU A 487 -0.17 -0.71 38.92
C LEU A 487 -1.20 -0.31 40.00
N PRO A 488 -1.09 -0.87 41.22
CA PRO A 488 -2.04 -0.67 42.31
C PRO A 488 -2.03 0.73 42.92
#